data_AF-A0A1Q3SNX8-F1
#
_entry.id   AF-A0A1Q3SNX8-F1
#
_cell.length_a   1.000
_cell.length_b   1.000
_cell.length_c   1.000
_cell.angle_alpha   90.00
_cell.angle_beta   90.00
_cell.angle_gamma   90.00
#
_symmetry.space_group_name_H-M   'P 1'
#
loop_
_entity.id
_entity.type
_entity.pdbx_description
1 polymer ?
#
loop_
_entity_poly.entity_id
_entity_poly.type
_entity_poly.pdbx_seq_one_letter_code
_entity_poly.pdbx_strand_id
1 'polypeptide(L)' 'MVFISALGVVYNKHLSRQLFTKLQVIQQEIESLQVEWGQLLLEQGTWASDARVERVAREHLHMMLPEPNEVVVIME' A
#
# COMPACT_ATOMS: atom_id res chain seq x y z
N MET A 1 -39.68 -18.81 32.69
CA MET A 1 -38.21 -18.61 32.57
C MET A 1 -37.69 -18.66 31.13
N VAL A 2 -38.32 -19.38 30.18
CA VAL A 2 -37.86 -19.44 28.77
C VAL A 2 -38.03 -18.13 27.97
N PHE A 3 -39.06 -17.33 28.28
CA PHE A 3 -39.25 -16.03 27.62
C PHE A 3 -38.13 -15.03 27.91
N ILE A 4 -37.62 -15.03 29.14
CA ILE A 4 -36.52 -14.14 29.55
C ILE A 4 -35.23 -14.55 28.83
N SER A 5 -34.95 -15.85 28.74
CA SER A 5 -33.77 -16.33 28.00
C SER A 5 -33.88 -16.05 26.50
N ALA A 6 -35.07 -16.22 25.89
CA ALA A 6 -35.30 -15.90 24.49
C ALA A 6 -35.04 -14.41 24.17
N LEU A 7 -35.55 -13.49 25.01
CA LEU A 7 -35.31 -12.06 24.87
C LEU A 7 -33.81 -11.71 25.02
N GLY A 8 -33.13 -12.33 25.98
CA GLY A 8 -31.70 -12.14 26.19
C GLY A 8 -30.86 -12.54 24.98
N VAL A 9 -31.19 -13.66 24.32
CA VAL A 9 -30.48 -14.12 23.11
C VAL A 9 -30.68 -13.14 21.95
N VAL A 10 -31.91 -12.67 21.72
CA VAL A 10 -32.21 -11.70 20.65
C VAL A 10 -31.47 -10.39 20.88
N TYR A 11 -31.47 -9.89 22.11
CA TYR A 11 -30.75 -8.66 22.47
C TYR A 11 -29.24 -8.79 22.24
N ASN A 12 -28.62 -9.87 22.72
CA ASN A 12 -27.19 -10.12 22.53
C ASN A 12 -26.83 -10.25 21.03
N LYS A 13 -27.65 -10.96 20.26
CA LYS A 13 -27.45 -11.09 18.80
C LYS A 13 -27.54 -9.73 18.10
N HIS A 14 -28.48 -8.89 18.51
CA HIS A 14 -28.64 -7.55 17.94
C HIS A 14 -27.44 -6.66 18.27
N LEU A 15 -27.00 -6.64 19.54
CA LEU A 15 -25.82 -5.88 19.97
C LEU A 15 -24.55 -6.36 19.26
N SER A 16 -24.35 -7.68 19.18
CA SER A 16 -23.22 -8.28 18.47
C SER A 16 -23.19 -7.85 17.00
N ARG A 17 -24.35 -7.84 16.32
CA ARG A 17 -24.44 -7.37 14.94
C ARG A 17 -24.07 -5.90 14.80
N GLN A 18 -24.52 -5.03 15.71
CA GLN A 18 -24.16 -3.60 15.67
C GLN A 18 -22.65 -3.39 15.86
N LEU A 19 -22.05 -4.05 16.84
CA LEU A 19 -20.61 -3.98 17.11
C LEU A 19 -19.79 -4.51 15.93
N PHE A 20 -20.24 -5.61 15.33
CA PHE A 20 -19.58 -6.19 14.16
C PHE A 20 -19.65 -5.25 12.95
N THR A 21 -20.79 -4.62 12.70
CA THR A 21 -20.90 -3.61 11.63
C THR A 21 -19.95 -2.44 11.87
N LYS A 22 -19.84 -1.93 13.10
CA LYS A 22 -18.91 -0.85 13.42
C LYS A 22 -17.45 -1.26 13.21
N LEU A 23 -17.09 -2.46 13.64
CA LEU A 23 -15.76 -3.03 13.41
C LEU A 23 -15.44 -3.08 11.91
N GLN A 24 -16.39 -3.56 11.11
CA GLN A 24 -16.19 -3.72 9.67
C GLN A 24 -16.00 -2.39 8.94
N VAL A 25 -16.69 -1.33 9.36
CA VAL A 25 -16.48 0.02 8.80
C VAL A 25 -15.05 0.50 9.04
N ILE A 26 -14.55 0.37 10.26
CA ILE A 26 -13.17 0.79 10.59
C ILE A 26 -12.15 -0.06 9.83
N GLN A 27 -12.40 -1.37 9.72
CA GLN A 27 -11.52 -2.27 8.98
C GLN A 27 -11.44 -1.88 7.49
N GLN A 28 -12.56 -1.51 6.88
CA GLN A 28 -12.60 -1.03 5.50
C GLN A 28 -11.81 0.27 5.31
N GLU A 29 -11.87 1.19 6.28
CA GLU A 29 -11.09 2.42 6.26
C GLU A 29 -9.59 2.12 6.30
N ILE A 30 -9.15 1.22 7.19
CA ILE A 30 -7.76 0.77 7.28
C ILE A 30 -7.29 0.17 5.96
N GLU A 31 -8.09 -0.71 5.35
CA GLU A 31 -7.76 -1.33 4.06
C GLU A 31 -7.59 -0.28 2.96
N SER A 32 -8.47 0.73 2.91
CA SER A 32 -8.37 1.82 1.93
C SER A 32 -7.09 2.65 2.10
N LEU A 33 -6.74 3.00 3.34
CA LEU A 33 -5.52 3.74 3.67
C LEU A 33 -4.27 2.93 3.35
N GLN A 34 -4.30 1.60 3.54
CA GLN A 34 -3.17 0.74 3.22
C GLN A 34 -2.90 0.67 1.71
N VAL A 35 -3.97 0.68 0.90
CA VAL A 35 -3.84 0.76 -0.57
C VAL A 35 -3.24 2.10 -0.99
N GLU A 36 -3.75 3.21 -0.46
CA GLU A 36 -3.21 4.55 -0.73
C GLU A 36 -1.74 4.66 -0.33
N TRP A 37 -1.38 4.18 0.86
CA TRP A 37 0.00 4.13 1.33
C TRP A 37 0.89 3.31 0.39
N GLY A 38 0.41 2.17 -0.10
CA GLY A 38 1.13 1.36 -1.08
C GLY A 38 1.38 2.10 -2.39
N GLN A 39 0.39 2.85 -2.88
CA GLN A 39 0.53 3.69 -4.07
C GLN A 39 1.57 4.79 -3.85
N LEU A 40 1.48 5.52 -2.75
CA LEU A 40 2.44 6.56 -2.38
C LEU A 40 3.87 6.01 -2.25
N LEU A 41 4.03 4.81 -1.71
CA LEU A 41 5.34 4.16 -1.58
C LEU A 41 5.93 3.81 -2.96
N LEU A 42 5.10 3.37 -3.91
CA LEU A 42 5.53 3.12 -5.29
C LEU A 42 5.91 4.42 -6.02
N GLU A 43 5.13 5.48 -5.82
CA GLU A 43 5.45 6.82 -6.32
C GLU A 43 6.79 7.32 -5.76
N GLN A 44 7.04 7.16 -4.46
CA GLN A 44 8.31 7.54 -3.86
C GLN A 44 9.47 6.63 -4.29
N GLY A 45 9.25 5.32 -4.36
CA GLY A 45 10.26 4.33 -4.74
C GLY A 45 10.77 4.51 -6.16
N THR A 46 9.89 4.88 -7.09
CA THR A 46 10.26 5.18 -8.48
C THR A 46 11.10 6.47 -8.61
N TRP A 47 10.98 7.42 -7.68
CA TRP A 47 11.67 8.71 -7.76
C TRP A 47 12.94 8.77 -6.88
N ALA A 48 13.03 7.97 -5.81
CA ALA A 48 14.08 8.11 -4.81
C ALA A 48 15.41 7.44 -5.20
N SER A 49 15.38 6.31 -5.92
CA SER A 49 16.60 5.57 -6.31
C SER A 49 17.12 6.07 -7.66
N ASP A 50 16.33 5.94 -8.72
CA ASP A 50 16.84 6.10 -10.08
C ASP A 50 17.05 7.56 -10.45
N ALA A 51 16.09 8.45 -10.14
CA ALA A 51 16.22 9.87 -10.48
C ALA A 51 17.34 10.57 -9.67
N ARG A 52 17.56 10.17 -8.41
CA ARG A 52 18.67 10.72 -7.61
C ARG A 52 20.03 10.24 -8.14
N VAL A 53 20.16 8.95 -8.46
CA VAL A 53 21.41 8.39 -9.00
C VAL A 53 21.70 8.96 -10.38
N GLU A 54 20.70 9.02 -11.27
CA GLU A 54 20.84 9.62 -12.60
C GLU A 54 21.24 11.10 -12.52
N ARG A 55 20.61 11.87 -11.63
CA ARG A 55 20.95 13.28 -11.45
C ARG A 55 22.37 13.46 -10.95
N VAL A 56 22.81 12.69 -9.96
CA VAL A 56 24.20 12.73 -9.48
C VAL A 56 25.17 12.29 -10.58
N ALA A 57 24.85 11.23 -11.33
CA ALA A 57 25.67 10.76 -12.45
C ALA A 57 25.81 11.82 -13.56
N ARG A 58 24.73 12.51 -13.91
CA ARG A 58 24.73 13.56 -14.94
C ARG A 58 25.39 14.84 -14.47
N GLU A 59 25.06 15.31 -13.27
CA GLU A 59 25.53 16.62 -12.75
C GLU A 59 26.95 16.56 -12.19
N HIS A 60 27.31 15.50 -11.46
CA HIS A 60 28.60 15.41 -10.77
C HIS A 60 29.62 14.54 -11.51
N LEU A 61 29.16 13.51 -12.23
CA LEU A 61 30.05 12.61 -12.98
C LEU A 61 30.06 12.90 -14.48
N HIS A 62 29.29 13.89 -14.95
CA HIS A 62 29.13 14.25 -16.36
C HIS A 62 28.81 13.04 -17.26
N MET A 63 28.13 12.02 -16.72
CA MET A 63 27.77 10.84 -17.47
C MET A 63 26.72 11.20 -18.54
N MET A 64 26.97 10.74 -19.76
CA MET A 64 26.06 10.84 -20.89
C MET A 64 25.54 9.44 -21.25
N LEU A 65 24.35 9.35 -21.82
CA LEU A 65 23.82 8.09 -22.31
C LEU A 65 24.69 7.67 -23.51
N PRO A 66 25.31 6.48 -23.51
CA PRO A 66 26.12 6.03 -24.63
C PRO A 66 25.25 5.80 -25.86
N GLU A 67 25.78 6.13 -27.03
CA GLU A 67 25.12 5.84 -28.31
C GLU A 67 25.12 4.31 -28.55
N PRO A 68 24.18 3.75 -29.34
CA PRO A 68 24.08 2.31 -29.56
C PRO A 68 25.35 1.67 -30.13
N ASN A 69 26.22 2.46 -30.77
CA ASN A 69 27.51 2.06 -31.32
C ASN A 69 28.65 2.01 -30.28
N GLU A 70 28.44 2.52 -29.06
CA GLU A 70 29.40 2.53 -27.96
C GLU A 70 29.16 1.37 -26.97
N VAL A 71 28.08 0.60 -27.14
CA VAL A 71 27.69 -0.51 -26.26
C VAL A 71 28.28 -1.82 -26.77
N VAL A 72 29.22 -2.40 -26.01
CA VAL A 72 29.78 -3.74 -26.27
C VAL A 72 29.15 -4.74 -25.30
N VAL A 73 28.37 -5.68 -25.84
CA VAL A 73 27.80 -6.79 -25.06
C VAL A 73 28.85 -7.90 -25.00
N ILE A 74 29.35 -8.17 -23.80
CA ILE A 74 30.23 -9.32 -23.55
C ILE A 74 29.31 -10.49 -23.22
N MET A 75 29.27 -11.49 -24.11
CA MET A 75 28.65 -12.79 -23.82
C MET A 75 29.72 -13.66 -23.15
N GLU A 76 29.45 -14.13 -21.93
CA GLU A 76 30.25 -15.17 -21.26
C GLU A 76 30.05 -16.55 -21.92
#